data_AF-A0A6L3ZUM9-F1
#
_entry.id   AF-A0A6L3ZUM9-F1
#
_cell.length_a   1.000
_cell.length_b   1.000
_cell.length_c   1.000
_cell.angle_alpha   90.00
_cell.angle_beta   90.00
_cell.angle_gamma   90.00
#
_symmetry.space_group_name_H-M   'P 1'
#
loop_
_entity.id
_entity.type
_entity.pdbx_description
1 polymer ?
#
loop_
_entity_poly.entity_id
_entity_poly.type
_entity_poly.pdbx_seq_one_letter_code
_entity_poly.pdbx_strand_id
1 'polypeptide(L)'
;MINEIGNGPNATTNLVSIGMEAGRHFVEGLPAEVQGLPLAQILQMEETMLHTQYRNGDPGYIRVQQISDKHFIHDAHNSWPDDLVYGFVYAVVQHFRPANRHFSIVKDKDVLGQDMGGEFLRLHIHLA
;
A
#
# COMPACT_ATOMS: atom_id res chain seq x y z
N MET A 1 23.66 -18.52 4.09
CA MET A 1 23.80 -17.23 3.41
C MET A 1 22.56 -16.34 3.52
N ILE A 2 21.30 -16.82 3.40
CA ILE A 2 20.11 -15.99 3.70
C ILE A 2 19.86 -15.82 5.21
N ASN A 3 20.10 -16.86 6.03
CA ASN A 3 19.87 -16.81 7.48
C ASN A 3 20.80 -15.85 8.26
N GLU A 4 21.93 -15.44 7.68
CA GLU A 4 22.87 -14.50 8.30
C GLU A 4 22.51 -13.04 8.04
N ILE A 5 21.76 -12.78 6.95
CA ILE A 5 21.28 -11.44 6.62
C ILE A 5 20.10 -11.04 7.52
N GLY A 6 19.39 -11.99 8.15
CA GLY A 6 18.25 -11.68 9.03
C GLY A 6 18.60 -11.35 10.49
N ASN A 7 19.82 -11.63 10.95
CA ASN A 7 20.19 -11.58 12.38
C ASN A 7 21.26 -10.53 12.74
N GLY A 8 21.66 -9.68 11.80
CA GLY A 8 22.59 -8.59 12.07
C GLY A 8 21.92 -7.40 12.78
N PRO A 9 22.58 -6.68 13.70
CA PRO A 9 22.02 -5.45 14.28
C PRO A 9 21.77 -4.33 13.25
N ASN A 10 22.31 -4.47 12.03
CA ASN A 10 22.06 -3.61 10.86
C ASN A 10 21.18 -4.29 9.79
N ALA A 11 20.60 -5.46 10.08
CA ALA A 11 19.71 -6.23 9.21
C ALA A 11 18.25 -5.76 9.24
N THR A 12 17.98 -4.64 9.88
CA THR A 12 16.65 -4.02 9.90
C THR A 12 16.45 -3.30 8.56
N THR A 13 16.17 -4.08 7.52
CA THR A 13 15.70 -3.55 6.24
C THR A 13 14.53 -2.59 6.55
N ASN A 14 14.69 -1.30 6.26
CA ASN A 14 13.61 -0.33 6.46
C ASN A 14 12.57 -0.54 5.36
N LEU A 15 11.72 -1.56 5.57
CA LEU A 15 10.72 -2.01 4.61
C LEU A 15 9.72 -0.90 4.27
N VAL A 16 9.44 -0.01 5.22
CA VAL A 16 8.61 1.18 4.97
C VAL A 16 9.25 2.07 3.92
N SER A 17 10.53 2.44 4.07
CA SER A 17 11.22 3.27 3.08
C SER A 17 11.36 2.59 1.71
N ILE A 18 11.57 1.27 1.69
CA ILE A 18 11.58 0.50 0.44
C ILE A 18 10.20 0.53 -0.21
N GLY A 19 9.13 0.32 0.55
CA GLY A 19 7.76 0.41 0.08
C GLY A 19 7.45 1.79 -0.50
N MET A 20 7.87 2.86 0.18
CA MET A 20 7.70 4.23 -0.31
C MET A 20 8.38 4.45 -1.66
N GLU A 21 9.60 3.96 -1.82
CA GLU A 21 10.33 4.08 -3.07
C GLU A 21 9.72 3.24 -4.20
N ALA A 22 9.27 2.02 -3.89
CA ALA A 22 8.54 1.19 -4.83
C ALA A 22 7.23 1.85 -5.28
N GLY A 23 6.48 2.46 -4.36
CA GLY A 23 5.27 3.22 -4.66
C GLY A 23 5.56 4.45 -5.53
N ARG A 24 6.66 5.17 -5.28
CA ARG A 24 7.11 6.28 -6.13
C ARG A 24 7.36 5.82 -7.58
N HIS A 25 8.11 4.73 -7.76
CA HIS A 25 8.38 4.17 -9.08
C HIS A 25 7.11 3.64 -9.77
N PHE A 26 6.20 3.03 -9.01
CA PHE A 26 4.91 2.61 -9.54
C PHE A 26 4.14 3.81 -10.11
N VAL A 27 4.03 4.90 -9.35
CA VAL A 27 3.35 6.12 -9.77
C VAL A 27 4.01 6.73 -11.02
N GLU A 28 5.35 6.80 -11.06
CA GLU A 28 6.10 7.31 -12.21
C GLU A 28 5.90 6.47 -13.48
N GLY A 29 5.67 5.17 -13.31
CA GLY A 29 5.37 4.25 -14.40
C GLY A 29 3.93 4.31 -14.93
N LEU A 30 3.03 5.04 -14.26
CA LEU A 30 1.63 5.16 -14.70
C LEU A 30 1.53 6.02 -15.97
N PRO A 31 0.64 5.68 -16.92
CA PRO A 31 0.32 6.53 -18.06
C PRO A 31 -0.15 7.92 -17.61
N ALA A 32 0.13 8.94 -18.44
CA ALA A 32 -0.18 10.34 -18.11
C ALA A 32 -1.69 10.55 -17.82
N GLU A 33 -2.56 9.81 -18.50
CA GLU A 33 -4.01 9.84 -18.31
C GLU A 33 -4.41 9.35 -16.92
N VAL A 34 -3.66 8.42 -16.33
CA VAL A 34 -3.90 7.86 -15.00
C VAL A 34 -3.34 8.79 -13.92
N GLN A 35 -2.19 9.44 -14.17
CA GLN A 35 -1.58 10.38 -13.22
C GLN A 35 -2.49 11.59 -12.89
N GLY A 36 -3.44 11.91 -13.76
CA GLY A 36 -4.43 12.98 -13.52
C GLY A 36 -5.68 12.55 -12.74
N LEU A 37 -5.84 11.26 -12.40
CA LEU A 37 -7.06 10.77 -11.77
C LEU A 37 -7.13 11.13 -10.27
N PRO A 38 -8.34 11.32 -9.71
CA PRO A 38 -8.51 11.49 -8.27
C PRO A 38 -8.04 10.27 -7.47
N LEU A 39 -7.50 10.50 -6.27
CA LEU A 39 -7.08 9.43 -5.34
C LEU A 39 -8.10 8.30 -5.20
N ALA A 40 -9.38 8.62 -5.04
CA ALA A 40 -10.43 7.62 -4.87
C ALA A 40 -10.49 6.63 -6.05
N GLN A 41 -10.31 7.12 -7.29
CA GLN A 41 -10.28 6.27 -8.48
C GLN A 41 -9.03 5.42 -8.53
N ILE A 42 -7.86 5.99 -8.19
CA ILE A 42 -6.60 5.24 -8.12
C ILE A 42 -6.72 4.08 -7.13
N LEU A 43 -7.19 4.35 -5.91
CA LEU A 43 -7.33 3.31 -4.88
C LEU A 43 -8.35 2.23 -5.29
N GLN A 44 -9.44 2.60 -5.96
CA GLN A 44 -10.43 1.63 -6.48
C GLN A 44 -9.89 0.78 -7.64
N MET A 45 -8.89 1.28 -8.38
CA MET A 45 -8.26 0.54 -9.47
C MET A 45 -7.16 -0.43 -9.00
N GLU A 46 -6.70 -0.32 -7.75
CA GLU A 46 -5.53 -1.09 -7.28
C GLU A 46 -5.69 -2.60 -7.41
N GLU A 47 -6.87 -3.16 -7.11
CA GLU A 47 -7.09 -4.60 -7.27
C GLU A 47 -6.94 -5.04 -8.73
N THR A 48 -7.47 -4.23 -9.65
CA THR A 48 -7.34 -4.51 -11.09
C THR A 48 -5.88 -4.39 -11.51
N MET A 49 -5.18 -3.35 -11.06
CA MET A 49 -3.76 -3.17 -11.37
C MET A 49 -2.91 -4.33 -10.84
N LEU A 50 -3.17 -4.79 -9.62
CA LEU A 50 -2.51 -5.97 -9.04
C LEU A 50 -2.67 -7.19 -9.96
N HIS A 51 -3.90 -7.53 -10.36
CA HIS A 51 -4.14 -8.69 -11.20
C HIS A 51 -3.55 -8.57 -12.61
N THR A 52 -3.40 -7.35 -13.14
CA THR A 52 -2.73 -7.16 -14.46
C THR A 52 -1.21 -7.32 -14.40
N GLN A 53 -0.59 -7.12 -13.24
CA GLN A 53 0.86 -7.22 -13.07
C GLN A 53 1.32 -8.68 -12.91
N TYR A 54 0.48 -9.53 -12.34
CA TYR A 54 0.79 -10.93 -12.11
C TYR A 54 0.35 -11.79 -13.30
N ARG A 55 1.32 -12.46 -13.94
CA ARG A 55 1.05 -13.29 -15.13
C ARG A 55 0.48 -14.66 -14.78
N ASN A 56 0.81 -15.18 -13.60
CA ASN A 56 0.41 -16.50 -13.10
C ASN A 56 0.34 -16.47 -11.57
N GLY A 57 -0.36 -17.45 -10.99
CA GLY A 57 -0.53 -17.58 -9.54
C GLY A 57 -1.65 -16.71 -8.99
N ASP A 58 -1.89 -16.84 -7.68
CA ASP A 58 -2.82 -15.99 -6.95
C ASP A 58 -2.03 -14.80 -6.37
N PRO A 59 -2.23 -13.56 -6.85
CA PRO A 59 -1.57 -12.39 -6.29
C PRO A 59 -2.13 -11.96 -4.94
N GLY A 60 -3.19 -12.62 -4.47
CA GLY A 60 -4.02 -12.19 -3.36
C GLY A 60 -5.03 -11.12 -3.80
N TYR A 61 -5.35 -10.18 -2.93
CA TYR A 61 -6.32 -9.13 -3.21
C TYR A 61 -5.95 -7.79 -2.58
N ILE A 62 -6.49 -6.74 -3.18
CA ILE A 62 -6.58 -5.41 -2.57
C ILE A 62 -8.05 -5.03 -2.60
N ARG A 63 -8.63 -4.63 -1.47
CA ARG A 63 -10.03 -4.18 -1.41
C ARG A 63 -10.06 -2.81 -0.79
N VAL A 64 -10.58 -1.84 -1.55
CA VAL A 64 -10.72 -0.47 -1.06
C VAL A 64 -12.20 -0.14 -0.88
N GLN A 65 -12.56 0.28 0.32
CA GLN A 65 -13.87 0.80 0.65
C GLN A 65 -13.78 2.30 0.94
N GLN A 66 -14.54 3.10 0.21
CA GLN A 66 -14.70 4.52 0.53
C GLN A 66 -15.78 4.69 1.59
N ILE A 67 -15.38 5.06 2.80
CA ILE A 67 -16.31 5.30 3.93
C ILE A 67 -16.90 6.71 3.85
N SER A 68 -16.09 7.68 3.39
CA SER A 68 -16.50 9.05 3.07
C SER A 68 -15.52 9.70 2.10
N ASP A 69 -15.76 10.95 1.69
CA ASP A 69 -14.82 11.75 0.88
C ASP A 69 -13.46 12.03 1.54
N LYS A 70 -13.32 11.64 2.81
CA LYS A 70 -12.14 11.86 3.64
C LYS A 70 -11.61 10.59 4.31
N HIS A 71 -12.24 9.44 4.10
CA HIS A 71 -11.85 8.20 4.78
C HIS A 71 -12.04 7.01 3.86
N PHE A 72 -10.94 6.27 3.67
CA PHE A 72 -10.90 5.00 2.95
C PHE A 72 -10.38 3.91 3.87
N ILE A 73 -10.91 2.70 3.71
CA ILE A 73 -10.36 1.46 4.27
C ILE A 73 -9.71 0.72 3.12
N HIS A 74 -8.45 0.33 3.31
CA HIS A 74 -7.64 -0.42 2.36
C HIS A 74 -7.23 -1.75 3.00
N ASP A 75 -7.75 -2.84 2.47
CA ASP A 75 -7.43 -4.20 2.91
C ASP A 75 -6.51 -4.86 1.87
N ALA A 76 -5.34 -5.31 2.29
CA ALA A 76 -4.37 -5.97 1.44
C ALA A 76 -4.06 -7.37 1.94
N HIS A 77 -4.29 -8.37 1.10
CA HIS A 77 -3.79 -9.72 1.27
C HIS A 77 -2.84 -10.02 0.12
N ASN A 78 -1.55 -10.21 0.41
CA ASN A 78 -0.54 -10.49 -0.61
C ASN A 78 0.72 -11.07 0.03
N SER A 79 1.70 -11.44 -0.80
CA SER A 79 2.95 -12.06 -0.34
C SER A 79 3.98 -11.08 0.23
N TRP A 80 3.64 -9.80 0.42
CA TRP A 80 4.58 -8.76 0.85
C TRP A 80 4.42 -8.47 2.35
N PRO A 81 5.53 -8.13 3.06
CA PRO A 81 5.46 -7.72 4.45
C PRO A 81 4.58 -6.49 4.64
N ASP A 82 3.85 -6.43 5.75
CA ASP A 82 2.86 -5.39 6.02
C ASP A 82 3.49 -3.98 6.05
N ASP A 83 4.73 -3.86 6.54
CA ASP A 83 5.46 -2.58 6.56
C ASP A 83 5.85 -2.11 5.15
N LEU A 84 6.13 -3.03 4.23
CA LEU A 84 6.40 -2.70 2.84
C LEU A 84 5.12 -2.22 2.15
N VAL A 85 4.01 -2.95 2.34
CA VAL A 85 2.69 -2.57 1.81
C VAL A 85 2.27 -1.20 2.34
N TYR A 86 2.45 -0.95 3.64
CA TYR A 86 2.19 0.36 4.25
C TYR A 86 3.00 1.48 3.56
N GLY A 87 4.31 1.28 3.36
CA GLY A 87 5.15 2.25 2.68
C GLY A 87 4.69 2.54 1.25
N PHE A 88 4.30 1.49 0.51
CA PHE A 88 3.79 1.60 -0.85
C PHE A 88 2.51 2.44 -0.91
N VAL A 89 1.51 2.10 -0.08
CA VAL A 89 0.23 2.83 -0.02
C VAL A 89 0.47 4.27 0.41
N TYR A 90 1.41 4.52 1.33
CA TYR A 90 1.78 5.87 1.73
C TYR A 90 2.27 6.72 0.55
N ALA A 91 3.16 6.19 -0.29
CA ALA A 91 3.66 6.93 -1.45
C ALA A 91 2.57 7.19 -2.50
N VAL A 92 1.68 6.23 -2.75
CA VAL A 92 0.54 6.41 -3.66
C VAL A 92 -0.40 7.50 -3.16
N VAL A 93 -0.82 7.44 -1.88
CA VAL A 93 -1.68 8.46 -1.28
C VAL A 93 -0.96 9.82 -1.24
N GLN A 94 0.34 9.82 -0.96
CA GLN A 94 1.14 11.04 -0.96
C GLN A 94 1.13 11.74 -2.32
N HIS A 95 1.15 10.99 -3.41
CA HIS A 95 1.14 11.57 -4.75
C HIS A 95 -0.25 12.05 -5.16
N PHE A 96 -1.28 11.22 -4.98
CA PHE A 96 -2.62 11.47 -5.53
C PHE A 96 -3.56 12.27 -4.61
N ARG A 97 -3.18 12.55 -3.37
CA ARG A 97 -4.01 13.40 -2.50
C ARG A 97 -4.20 14.80 -3.10
N PRO A 98 -5.33 15.47 -2.83
CA PRO A 98 -5.50 16.87 -3.20
C PRO A 98 -4.38 17.73 -2.58
N ALA A 99 -3.77 18.63 -3.37
CA ALA A 99 -2.58 19.40 -2.96
C ALA A 99 -2.75 20.18 -1.64
N ASN A 100 -3.97 20.63 -1.34
CA ASN A 100 -4.31 21.41 -0.15
C ASN A 100 -4.81 20.55 1.03
N ARG A 101 -4.69 19.22 0.95
CA ARG A 101 -5.11 18.30 2.03
C ARG A 101 -3.91 17.60 2.64
N HIS A 102 -3.87 17.61 3.97
CA HIS A 102 -3.02 16.69 4.71
C HIS A 102 -3.66 15.31 4.70
N PHE A 103 -2.86 14.28 5.01
CA PHE A 103 -3.36 12.93 5.15
C PHE A 103 -2.63 12.20 6.26
N SER A 104 -3.25 11.12 6.73
CA SER A 104 -2.63 10.14 7.60
C SER A 104 -3.05 8.74 7.18
N ILE A 105 -2.18 7.76 7.42
CA ILE A 105 -2.49 6.35 7.25
C ILE A 105 -2.18 5.66 8.57
N VAL A 106 -3.12 4.89 9.08
CA VAL A 106 -2.94 4.11 10.32
C VAL A 106 -3.31 2.65 10.08
N LYS A 107 -2.52 1.74 10.63
CA LYS A 107 -2.91 0.32 10.72
C LYS A 107 -4.11 0.20 11.64
N ASP A 108 -5.10 -0.60 11.26
CA ASP A 108 -6.20 -0.92 12.16
C ASP A 108 -5.65 -1.66 13.39
N LYS A 109 -6.04 -1.22 14.58
CA LYS A 109 -5.57 -1.79 15.86
C LYS A 109 -6.37 -3.03 16.26
N ASP A 110 -7.57 -3.17 15.71
CA ASP A 110 -8.52 -4.22 16.06
C ASP A 110 -8.45 -5.40 15.05
N VAL A 111 -7.66 -5.24 13.98
CA VAL A 111 -7.37 -6.28 12.97
C VAL A 111 -5.86 -6.57 12.97
N LEU A 112 -5.49 -7.82 13.22
CA LEU A 112 -4.09 -8.25 13.11
C LEU A 112 -3.66 -8.24 11.64
N GLY A 113 -2.48 -7.67 11.36
CA GLY A 113 -1.85 -7.76 10.03
C GLY A 113 -1.29 -9.15 9.73
N GLN A 114 -0.92 -9.40 8.47
CA GLN A 114 -0.44 -10.70 7.99
C GLN A 114 0.84 -11.14 8.69
N ASP A 115 1.76 -10.20 8.95
CA ASP A 115 3.02 -10.49 9.64
C ASP A 115 2.81 -10.93 11.09
N MET A 116 1.62 -10.65 11.65
CA MET A 116 1.19 -11.04 13.00
C MET A 116 0.22 -12.24 12.99
N GLY A 117 0.09 -12.94 11.86
CA GLY A 117 -0.79 -14.09 11.70
C GLY A 117 -2.24 -13.76 11.37
N GLY A 118 -2.53 -12.51 10.99
CA GLY A 118 -3.82 -12.10 10.47
C GLY A 118 -4.05 -12.50 9.01
N GLU A 119 -5.28 -12.35 8.53
CA GLU A 119 -5.64 -12.69 7.14
C GLU A 119 -5.17 -11.63 6.15
N PHE A 120 -5.26 -10.34 6.51
CA PHE A 120 -4.93 -9.21 5.65
C PHE A 120 -4.44 -8.04 6.49
N LEU A 121 -3.68 -7.14 5.87
CA LEU A 121 -3.37 -5.83 6.44
C LEU A 121 -4.55 -4.89 6.18
N ARG A 122 -5.09 -4.27 7.24
CA ARG A 122 -6.05 -3.18 7.12
C ARG A 122 -5.41 -1.83 7.43
N LEU A 123 -5.57 -0.88 6.51
CA LEU A 123 -5.14 0.50 6.64
C LEU A 123 -6.33 1.44 6.58
N HIS A 124 -6.38 2.41 7.50
CA HIS A 124 -7.28 3.54 7.44
C HIS A 124 -6.55 4.73 6.85
N ILE A 125 -7.04 5.24 5.73
CA ILE A 125 -6.51 6.41 5.04
C ILE A 125 -7.44 7.58 5.32
N HIS A 126 -6.95 8.61 6.02
CA HIS A 126 -7.71 9.81 6.36
C HIS A 126 -7.16 11.03 5.62
N LEU A 127 -8.03 11.80 4.97
CA LEU A 127 -7.72 13.11 4.39
C LEU A 127 -8.25 14.21 5.32
N ALA A 128 -7.42 15.20 5.62
CA ALA A 128 -7.81 16.39 6.38
C ALA A 128 -8.55 17.40 5.50
#